data_AF-A0A077GZM4-F1
#
_entry.id   AF-A0A077GZM4-F1
#
_cell.length_a   1.000
_cell.length_b   1.000
_cell.length_c   1.000
_cell.angle_alpha   90.00
_cell.angle_beta   90.00
_cell.angle_gamma   90.00
#
_symmetry.space_group_name_H-M   'P 1'
#
loop_
_entity.id
_entity.type
_entity.pdbx_description
1 polymer ?
#
loop_
_entity_poly.entity_id
_entity_poly.type
_entity_poly.pdbx_seq_one_letter_code
_entity_poly.pdbx_strand_id
1 'polypeptide(L)'
;CGMLSTEIDTISPGVYMDSAEAVGGLTHCSATQLQSFAGLAKHADAFGDDVSQWDESTVSTAGILIGALSVSEVSALSPGQIDSIDPNMISYFPVEAMKSFTSEQLQNFSPAQAEATTSEQRSQLSHDQFISLQTAAGTSFSDGPSGGCSLNSVVWMLTLTLAFVVTLETI
;
A
#
# COMPACT_ATOMS: atom_id res chain seq x y z
N CYS A 1 -17.50 8.02 6.96
CA CYS A 1 -17.56 7.70 8.39
C CYS A 1 -18.38 8.78 9.07
N GLY A 2 -19.41 8.40 9.82
CA GLY A 2 -20.49 9.31 10.28
C GLY A 2 -20.20 10.11 11.54
N MET A 3 -18.94 10.19 11.99
CA MET A 3 -18.54 10.76 13.29
C MET A 3 -17.42 11.79 13.10
N LEU A 4 -17.41 12.89 13.85
CA LEU A 4 -16.37 13.90 13.77
C LEU A 4 -15.08 13.44 14.48
N SER A 5 -13.91 13.95 14.09
CA SER A 5 -12.63 13.62 14.74
C SER A 5 -12.65 13.94 16.24
N THR A 6 -13.24 15.06 16.63
CA THR A 6 -13.39 15.46 18.04
C THR A 6 -14.29 14.54 18.84
N GLU A 7 -15.23 13.86 18.19
CA GLU A 7 -16.07 12.85 18.84
C GLU A 7 -15.32 11.53 18.99
N ILE A 8 -14.54 11.16 17.97
CA ILE A 8 -13.66 9.98 18.01
C ILE A 8 -12.66 10.09 19.17
N ASP A 9 -12.06 11.26 19.38
CA ASP A 9 -11.09 11.50 20.45
C ASP A 9 -11.67 11.31 21.88
N THR A 10 -12.99 11.29 22.02
CA THR A 10 -13.66 11.03 23.31
C THR A 10 -13.97 9.56 23.57
N ILE A 11 -13.76 8.69 22.58
CA ILE A 11 -13.97 7.25 22.70
C ILE A 11 -12.87 6.67 23.60
N SER A 12 -13.27 5.93 24.64
CA SER A 12 -12.30 5.21 25.47
C SER A 12 -11.65 4.05 24.72
N PRO A 13 -10.37 3.74 24.94
CA PRO A 13 -9.66 2.64 24.27
C PRO A 13 -10.36 1.28 24.35
N GLY A 14 -11.01 0.96 25.48
CA GLY A 14 -11.77 -0.29 25.62
C GLY A 14 -12.96 -0.40 24.67
N VAL A 15 -13.73 0.69 24.51
CA VAL A 15 -14.85 0.76 23.54
C VAL A 15 -14.35 0.69 22.10
N TYR A 16 -13.19 1.28 21.84
CA TYR A 16 -12.54 1.14 20.54
C TYR A 16 -12.19 -0.33 20.25
N MET A 17 -11.57 -1.04 21.20
CA MET A 17 -11.20 -2.46 21.00
C MET A 17 -12.42 -3.34 20.71
N ASP A 18 -13.54 -3.13 21.41
CA ASP A 18 -14.78 -3.88 21.17
C ASP A 18 -15.34 -3.69 19.75
N SER A 19 -14.95 -2.59 19.08
CA SER A 19 -15.39 -2.23 17.73
C SER A 19 -14.25 -2.17 16.71
N ALA A 20 -13.04 -2.65 17.05
CA ALA A 20 -11.84 -2.37 16.26
C ALA A 20 -11.91 -2.99 14.87
N GLU A 21 -12.44 -4.21 14.75
CA GLU A 21 -12.68 -4.88 13.47
C GLU A 21 -13.65 -4.10 12.58
N ALA A 22 -14.73 -3.56 13.16
CA ALA A 22 -15.69 -2.73 12.45
C ALA A 22 -15.09 -1.40 12.00
N VAL A 23 -14.20 -0.81 12.81
CA VAL A 23 -13.46 0.41 12.45
C VAL A 23 -12.43 0.14 11.34
N GLY A 24 -11.72 -0.99 11.41
CA GLY A 24 -10.74 -1.41 10.41
C GLY A 24 -11.35 -1.68 9.04
N GLY A 25 -12.65 -2.02 8.97
CA GLY A 25 -13.40 -2.25 7.75
C GLY A 25 -14.12 -1.04 7.14
N LEU A 26 -13.93 0.18 7.68
CA LEU A 26 -14.60 1.37 7.16
C LEU A 26 -14.02 1.79 5.79
N THR A 27 -14.87 2.12 4.82
CA THR A 27 -14.39 2.42 3.44
C THR A 27 -14.52 3.89 3.03
N HIS A 28 -15.11 4.73 3.89
CA HIS A 28 -15.49 6.11 3.56
C HIS A 28 -15.04 7.13 4.62
N CYS A 29 -13.92 6.90 5.31
CA CYS A 29 -13.38 7.84 6.29
C CYS A 29 -12.50 8.91 5.62
N SER A 30 -12.52 10.14 6.14
CA SER A 30 -11.54 11.15 5.79
C SER A 30 -10.19 10.88 6.47
N ALA A 31 -9.11 11.43 5.94
CA ALA A 31 -7.76 11.26 6.50
C ALA A 31 -7.68 11.67 7.99
N THR A 32 -8.33 12.77 8.38
CA THR A 32 -8.36 13.23 9.79
C THR A 32 -9.10 12.26 10.70
N GLN A 33 -10.20 11.65 10.23
CA GLN A 33 -10.92 10.64 11.00
C GLN A 33 -10.05 9.40 11.20
N LEU A 34 -9.38 8.93 10.13
CA LEU A 34 -8.47 7.79 10.22
C LEU A 34 -7.30 8.06 11.17
N GLN A 35 -6.73 9.27 11.17
CA GLN A 35 -5.70 9.67 12.13
C GLN A 35 -6.19 9.63 13.58
N SER A 36 -7.43 10.04 13.83
CA SER A 36 -8.03 9.99 15.18
C SER A 36 -8.20 8.53 15.65
N PHE A 37 -8.69 7.65 14.77
CA PHE A 37 -8.81 6.22 15.05
C PHE A 37 -7.46 5.52 15.20
N ALA A 38 -6.45 5.88 14.39
CA ALA A 38 -5.10 5.37 14.54
C ALA A 38 -4.48 5.81 15.88
N GLY A 39 -4.80 7.02 16.36
CA GLY A 39 -4.44 7.48 17.69
C GLY A 39 -5.03 6.62 18.82
N LEU A 40 -6.31 6.24 18.69
CA LEU A 40 -6.96 5.32 19.63
C LEU A 40 -6.36 3.91 19.57
N ALA A 41 -6.11 3.39 18.37
CA ALA A 41 -5.47 2.10 18.15
C ALA A 41 -4.13 2.00 18.88
N LYS A 42 -3.35 3.08 18.82
CA LYS A 42 -2.05 3.22 19.45
C LYS A 42 -2.08 3.50 20.96
N HIS A 43 -3.25 3.61 21.58
CA HIS A 43 -3.31 3.79 23.02
C HIS A 43 -2.74 2.55 23.73
N ALA A 44 -2.07 2.74 24.87
CA ALA A 44 -1.49 1.64 25.66
C ALA A 44 -2.54 0.62 26.15
N ASP A 45 -3.81 1.04 26.22
CA ASP A 45 -4.95 0.21 26.60
C ASP A 45 -5.72 -0.36 25.39
N ALA A 46 -5.20 -0.15 24.17
CA ALA A 46 -5.72 -0.71 22.92
C ALA A 46 -4.70 -1.69 22.32
N PHE A 47 -4.11 -1.38 21.15
CA PHE A 47 -3.08 -2.21 20.53
C PHE A 47 -1.65 -1.87 21.00
N GLY A 48 -1.47 -0.72 21.65
CA GLY A 48 -0.17 -0.24 22.10
C GLY A 48 0.47 0.73 21.11
N ASP A 49 1.38 1.54 21.62
CA ASP A 49 2.02 2.64 20.90
C ASP A 49 3.06 2.18 19.87
N ASP A 50 3.66 1.01 20.08
CA ASP A 50 4.66 0.42 19.20
C ASP A 50 4.04 -0.52 18.16
N VAL A 51 3.87 0.00 16.95
CA VAL A 51 3.34 -0.72 15.79
C VAL A 51 4.20 -1.94 15.42
N SER A 52 5.51 -1.92 15.71
CA SER A 52 6.38 -3.07 15.42
C SER A 52 6.08 -4.28 16.31
N GLN A 53 5.42 -4.07 17.45
CA GLN A 53 5.03 -5.13 18.38
C GLN A 53 3.61 -5.65 18.15
N TRP A 54 2.85 -5.04 17.23
CA TRP A 54 1.52 -5.52 16.88
C TRP A 54 1.63 -6.91 16.25
N ASP A 55 0.84 -7.87 16.73
CA ASP A 55 0.80 -9.17 16.06
C ASP A 55 0.06 -9.09 14.72
N GLU A 56 0.18 -10.13 13.90
CA GLU A 56 -0.46 -10.23 12.58
C GLU A 56 -1.99 -10.09 12.66
N SER A 57 -2.61 -10.59 13.74
CA SER A 57 -4.06 -10.49 13.92
C SER A 57 -4.51 -9.06 14.21
N THR A 58 -3.69 -8.31 14.94
CA THR A 58 -3.89 -6.90 15.29
C THR A 58 -3.74 -6.04 14.04
N VAL A 59 -2.73 -6.31 13.22
CA VAL A 59 -2.53 -5.60 11.94
C VAL A 59 -3.69 -5.87 10.98
N SER A 60 -4.17 -7.11 10.91
CA SER A 60 -5.36 -7.47 10.14
C SER A 60 -6.61 -6.72 10.65
N THR A 61 -6.80 -6.66 11.97
CA THR A 61 -7.92 -5.94 12.62
C THR A 61 -7.85 -4.43 12.40
N ALA A 62 -6.64 -3.85 12.41
CA ALA A 62 -6.43 -2.43 12.15
C ALA A 62 -6.88 -2.03 10.72
N GLY A 63 -6.75 -2.94 9.75
CA GLY A 63 -7.30 -2.78 8.40
C GLY A 63 -6.89 -1.46 7.73
N ILE A 64 -7.86 -0.61 7.41
CA ILE A 64 -7.62 0.72 6.81
C ILE A 64 -6.76 1.67 7.67
N LEU A 65 -6.69 1.44 8.98
CA LEU A 65 -5.98 2.35 9.90
C LEU A 65 -4.47 2.32 9.68
N ILE A 66 -3.95 1.22 9.09
CA ILE A 66 -2.58 1.13 8.61
C ILE A 66 -2.27 2.27 7.62
N GLY A 67 -3.27 2.68 6.83
CA GLY A 67 -3.18 3.82 5.92
C GLY A 67 -3.12 5.19 6.60
N ALA A 68 -3.26 5.28 7.92
CA ALA A 68 -3.12 6.53 8.68
C ALA A 68 -1.91 6.56 9.60
N LEU A 69 -1.08 5.52 9.56
CA LEU A 69 0.19 5.48 10.28
C LEU A 69 1.19 6.47 9.68
N SER A 70 2.15 6.88 10.50
CA SER A 70 3.28 7.70 10.05
C SER A 70 4.27 6.89 9.22
N VAL A 71 5.07 7.58 8.40
CA VAL A 71 6.11 6.96 7.56
C VAL A 71 7.06 6.08 8.37
N SER A 72 7.46 6.53 9.57
CA SER A 72 8.33 5.76 10.46
C SER A 72 7.69 4.48 10.99
N GLU A 73 6.39 4.50 11.24
CA GLU A 73 5.64 3.33 11.73
C GLU A 73 5.40 2.34 10.61
N VAL A 74 5.00 2.82 9.42
CA VAL A 74 4.87 1.98 8.23
C VAL A 74 6.21 1.30 7.95
N SER A 75 7.32 2.04 7.98
CA SER A 75 8.67 1.49 7.77
C SER A 75 9.12 0.48 8.83
N ALA A 76 8.51 0.50 10.02
CA ALA A 76 8.82 -0.44 11.10
C ALA A 76 8.03 -1.75 11.01
N LEU A 77 7.04 -1.84 10.10
CA LEU A 77 6.28 -3.07 9.87
C LEU A 77 7.19 -4.17 9.33
N SER A 78 7.14 -5.32 10.00
CA SER A 78 7.80 -6.55 9.58
C SER A 78 7.09 -7.21 8.38
N PRO A 79 7.78 -8.08 7.62
CA PRO A 79 7.17 -8.78 6.49
C PRO A 79 5.92 -9.60 6.86
N GLY A 80 5.90 -10.26 8.02
CA GLY A 80 4.74 -11.03 8.48
C GLY A 80 3.52 -10.14 8.77
N GLN A 81 3.76 -8.98 9.40
CA GLN A 81 2.71 -7.98 9.60
C GLN A 81 2.18 -7.46 8.25
N ILE A 82 3.05 -7.19 7.28
CA ILE A 82 2.63 -6.74 5.94
C ILE A 82 1.78 -7.80 5.24
N ASP A 83 2.19 -9.07 5.27
CA ASP A 83 1.43 -10.18 4.67
C ASP A 83 0.04 -10.36 5.32
N SER A 84 -0.11 -10.00 6.60
CA SER A 84 -1.39 -10.07 7.32
C SER A 84 -2.41 -8.97 6.95
N ILE A 85 -2.00 -7.95 6.18
CA ILE A 85 -2.91 -6.89 5.72
C ILE A 85 -3.90 -7.47 4.71
N ASP A 86 -5.21 -7.30 4.96
CA ASP A 86 -6.23 -7.77 4.04
C ASP A 86 -6.11 -7.04 2.69
N PRO A 87 -5.94 -7.76 1.55
CA PRO A 87 -5.88 -7.17 0.22
C PRO A 87 -7.04 -6.22 -0.09
N ASN A 88 -8.25 -6.54 0.39
CA ASN A 88 -9.45 -5.73 0.12
C ASN A 88 -9.33 -4.31 0.69
N MET A 89 -8.58 -4.15 1.79
CA MET A 89 -8.41 -2.85 2.45
C MET A 89 -7.40 -1.95 1.73
N ILE A 90 -6.46 -2.53 0.98
CA ILE A 90 -5.40 -1.78 0.28
C ILE A 90 -5.99 -0.79 -0.72
N SER A 91 -7.07 -1.18 -1.42
CA SER A 91 -7.76 -0.29 -2.36
C SER A 91 -8.32 0.99 -1.73
N TYR A 92 -8.55 0.97 -0.41
CA TYR A 92 -9.06 2.08 0.38
C TYR A 92 -7.95 2.89 1.09
N PHE A 93 -6.70 2.44 1.01
CA PHE A 93 -5.59 3.21 1.58
C PHE A 93 -5.47 4.55 0.85
N PRO A 94 -5.27 5.65 1.58
CA PRO A 94 -5.00 6.92 0.93
C PRO A 94 -3.66 6.85 0.18
N VAL A 95 -3.57 7.60 -0.92
CA VAL A 95 -2.36 7.65 -1.76
C VAL A 95 -1.10 7.95 -0.95
N GLU A 96 -1.19 8.86 0.03
CA GLU A 96 -0.06 9.24 0.89
C GLU A 96 0.44 8.07 1.76
N ALA A 97 -0.44 7.13 2.13
CA ALA A 97 -0.01 5.91 2.82
C ALA A 97 0.77 4.99 1.89
N MET A 98 0.29 4.81 0.66
CA MET A 98 1.00 4.00 -0.34
C MET A 98 2.41 4.52 -0.59
N LYS A 99 2.60 5.84 -0.58
CA LYS A 99 3.92 6.48 -0.68
C LYS A 99 4.81 6.29 0.54
N SER A 100 4.22 5.98 1.70
CA SER A 100 4.93 5.78 2.97
C SER A 100 5.60 4.41 3.07
N PHE A 101 5.16 3.42 2.28
CA PHE A 101 5.82 2.12 2.18
C PHE A 101 7.15 2.23 1.45
N THR A 102 8.17 1.52 1.93
CA THR A 102 9.45 1.42 1.21
C THR A 102 9.35 0.47 0.02
N SER A 103 10.26 0.58 -0.95
CA SER A 103 10.33 -0.35 -2.09
C SER A 103 10.51 -1.81 -1.64
N GLU A 104 11.32 -2.04 -0.59
CA GLU A 104 11.51 -3.37 -0.01
C GLU A 104 10.23 -3.92 0.62
N GLN A 105 9.46 -3.07 1.30
CA GLN A 105 8.16 -3.46 1.87
C GLN A 105 7.14 -3.78 0.78
N LEU A 106 7.07 -2.97 -0.29
CA LEU A 106 6.19 -3.25 -1.42
C LEU A 106 6.56 -4.53 -2.17
N GLN A 107 7.83 -4.90 -2.18
CA GLN A 107 8.27 -6.18 -2.75
C GLN A 107 7.81 -7.39 -1.91
N ASN A 108 7.60 -7.20 -0.60
CA ASN A 108 7.08 -8.23 0.30
C ASN A 108 5.56 -8.35 0.28
N PHE A 109 4.83 -7.51 -0.48
CA PHE A 109 3.39 -7.68 -0.65
C PHE A 109 3.12 -9.01 -1.33
N SER A 110 2.04 -9.68 -0.91
CA SER A 110 1.54 -10.82 -1.66
C SER A 110 1.00 -10.37 -3.03
N PRO A 111 0.92 -11.27 -4.03
CA PRO A 111 0.38 -10.92 -5.35
C PRO A 111 -1.04 -10.34 -5.26
N ALA A 112 -1.88 -10.89 -4.36
CA ALA A 112 -3.24 -10.39 -4.13
C ALA A 112 -3.25 -8.96 -3.57
N GLN A 113 -2.35 -8.65 -2.64
CA GLN A 113 -2.21 -7.30 -2.09
C GLN A 113 -1.75 -6.30 -3.15
N ALA A 114 -0.78 -6.70 -3.98
CA ALA A 114 -0.27 -5.84 -5.05
C ALA A 114 -1.33 -5.59 -6.13
N GLU A 115 -2.11 -6.60 -6.52
CA GLU A 115 -3.23 -6.47 -7.47
C GLU A 115 -4.40 -5.62 -6.94
N ALA A 116 -4.61 -5.60 -5.62
CA ALA A 116 -5.66 -4.80 -5.01
C ALA A 116 -5.39 -3.28 -5.03
N THR A 117 -4.18 -2.85 -5.41
CA THR A 117 -3.84 -1.43 -5.55
C THR A 117 -4.58 -0.77 -6.71
N THR A 118 -5.05 0.46 -6.52
CA THR A 118 -5.78 1.20 -7.56
C THR A 118 -4.82 1.85 -8.56
N SER A 119 -5.29 2.21 -9.75
CA SER A 119 -4.49 2.99 -10.73
C SER A 119 -4.08 4.35 -10.18
N GLU A 120 -4.96 5.01 -9.42
CA GLU A 120 -4.66 6.28 -8.77
C GLU A 120 -3.50 6.15 -7.78
N GLN A 121 -3.53 5.14 -6.90
CA GLN A 121 -2.43 4.86 -5.97
C GLN A 121 -1.13 4.58 -6.71
N ARG A 122 -1.15 3.69 -7.72
CA ARG A 122 0.04 3.31 -8.52
C ARG A 122 0.65 4.51 -9.24
N SER A 123 -0.17 5.42 -9.75
CA SER A 123 0.30 6.61 -10.48
C SER A 123 1.09 7.61 -9.63
N GLN A 124 0.95 7.53 -8.31
CA GLN A 124 1.53 8.48 -7.36
C GLN A 124 2.75 7.91 -6.61
N LEU A 125 3.09 6.64 -6.86
CA LEU A 125 4.29 6.01 -6.34
C LEU A 125 5.55 6.54 -7.04
N SER A 126 6.69 6.40 -6.37
CA SER A 126 7.99 6.58 -7.03
C SER A 126 8.23 5.47 -8.06
N HIS A 127 9.18 5.69 -8.97
CA HIS A 127 9.54 4.68 -9.97
C HIS A 127 9.98 3.36 -9.30
N ASP A 128 10.84 3.42 -8.30
CA ASP A 128 11.37 2.24 -7.61
C ASP A 128 10.28 1.49 -6.81
N GLN A 129 9.37 2.23 -6.16
CA GLN A 129 8.21 1.65 -5.47
C GLN A 129 7.30 0.92 -6.46
N PHE A 130 7.03 1.52 -7.62
CA PHE A 130 6.17 0.94 -8.65
C PHE A 130 6.78 -0.33 -9.29
N ILE A 131 8.10 -0.35 -9.52
CA ILE A 131 8.80 -1.56 -10.01
C ILE A 131 8.75 -2.68 -8.96
N SER A 132 8.93 -2.34 -7.68
CA SER A 132 8.86 -3.31 -6.59
C SER A 132 7.46 -3.90 -6.44
N LEU A 133 6.43 -3.07 -6.57
CA LEU A 133 5.03 -3.51 -6.57
C LEU A 133 4.70 -4.42 -7.76
N GLN A 134 5.18 -4.12 -8.97
CA GLN A 134 5.02 -5.02 -10.13
C GLN A 134 5.71 -6.37 -9.92
N THR A 135 6.88 -6.35 -9.26
CA THR A 135 7.62 -7.57 -8.93
C THR A 135 6.80 -8.44 -7.96
N ALA A 136 6.20 -7.82 -6.93
CA ALA A 136 5.29 -8.50 -6.00
C ALA A 136 4.03 -9.05 -6.68
N ALA A 137 3.42 -8.28 -7.60
CA ALA A 137 2.26 -8.71 -8.38
C ALA A 137 2.57 -9.86 -9.35
N GLY A 138 3.84 -10.05 -9.74
CA GLY A 138 4.22 -10.99 -10.79
C GLY A 138 3.69 -10.64 -12.19
N THR A 139 3.15 -9.43 -12.36
CA THR A 139 2.54 -8.94 -13.61
C THR A 139 2.93 -7.48 -13.86
N SER A 140 2.85 -7.06 -15.12
CA SER A 140 3.10 -5.66 -15.48
C SER A 140 1.81 -4.84 -15.41
N PHE A 141 1.88 -3.69 -14.76
CA PHE A 141 0.79 -2.74 -14.66
C PHE A 141 0.88 -1.67 -15.74
N SER A 142 -0.23 -1.37 -16.40
CA SER A 142 -0.32 -0.37 -17.48
C SER A 142 -0.34 1.08 -16.96
N ASP A 143 -0.76 1.29 -15.71
CA ASP A 143 -1.12 2.61 -15.15
C ASP A 143 -0.05 3.17 -14.19
N GLY A 144 1.22 3.01 -14.55
CA GLY A 144 2.33 3.44 -13.70
C GLY A 144 2.47 4.96 -13.54
N PRO A 145 3.40 5.42 -12.69
CA PRO A 145 3.70 6.83 -12.52
C PRO A 145 3.94 7.50 -13.87
N SER A 146 3.16 8.55 -14.16
CA SER A 146 3.24 9.32 -15.40
C SER A 146 4.55 10.09 -15.44
N GLY A 147 5.64 9.39 -15.81
CA GLY A 147 7.01 9.91 -15.81
C GLY A 147 8.05 8.95 -16.39
N GLY A 148 7.73 7.67 -16.59
CA GLY A 148 8.60 6.73 -17.28
C GLY A 148 7.92 6.15 -18.50
N CYS A 149 8.28 6.63 -19.70
CA CYS A 149 8.03 5.88 -20.92
C CYS A 149 8.57 4.46 -20.71
N SER A 150 7.70 3.45 -20.77
CA SER A 150 8.08 2.04 -20.65
C SER A 150 9.18 1.72 -21.66
N LEU A 151 10.40 1.48 -21.17
CA LEU A 151 11.51 0.98 -21.98
C LEU A 151 11.26 -0.47 -22.45
N ASN A 152 10.21 -1.14 -21.96
CA ASN A 152 9.82 -2.47 -22.42
C ASN A 152 9.18 -2.46 -23.83
N SER A 153 8.80 -1.29 -24.37
CA SER A 153 8.35 -1.17 -25.76
C SER A 153 9.48 -1.10 -26.79
N VAL A 154 10.75 -1.01 -26.36
CA VAL A 154 11.91 -0.90 -27.29
C VAL A 154 12.57 -2.26 -27.56
N VAL A 155 12.43 -3.24 -26.65
CA VAL A 155 13.07 -4.57 -26.80
C VAL A 155 12.45 -5.39 -27.95
N TRP A 156 11.18 -5.16 -28.28
CA TRP A 156 10.52 -5.81 -29.42
C TRP A 156 10.78 -5.13 -30.77
N MET A 157 11.22 -3.86 -30.79
CA MET A 157 11.55 -3.16 -32.05
C MET A 157 13.01 -3.32 -32.49
N LEU A 158 13.91 -3.76 -31.60
CA LEU A 158 15.33 -3.92 -31.96
C LEU A 158 15.70 -5.29 -32.55
N THR A 159 14.83 -6.30 -32.43
CA THR A 159 15.12 -7.66 -32.92
C THR A 159 14.79 -7.90 -34.39
N LEU A 160 14.17 -6.93 -35.09
CA LEU A 160 13.74 -7.09 -36.49
C LEU A 160 14.52 -6.25 -37.53
N THR A 161 15.44 -5.36 -37.13
CA THR A 161 16.18 -4.52 -38.09
C THR A 161 17.54 -5.09 -38.51
N LEU A 162 18.17 -5.96 -37.70
CA LEU A 162 19.47 -6.54 -38.05
C LEU A 162 19.42 -7.65 -39.12
N ALA A 163 18.26 -8.22 -39.43
CA ALA A 163 18.14 -9.19 -40.52
C ALA A 163 18.11 -8.53 -41.91
N PHE A 164 17.74 -7.24 -42.01
CA PHE A 164 17.57 -6.57 -43.30
C PHE A 164 18.84 -5.88 -43.81
N VAL A 165 19.71 -5.38 -42.91
CA VAL A 165 20.93 -4.66 -43.31
C VAL A 165 22.01 -5.60 -43.87
N VAL A 166 22.13 -6.83 -43.36
CA VAL A 166 23.18 -7.77 -43.81
C VAL A 166 22.95 -8.29 -45.24
N THR A 167 21.71 -8.31 -45.74
CA THR A 167 21.42 -8.85 -47.08
C THR A 167 21.69 -7.89 -48.25
N LEU A 168 21.92 -6.59 -47.98
CA LEU A 168 22.17 -5.58 -49.02
C LEU A 168 23.66 -5.35 -49.33
N GLU A 169 24.59 -5.87 -48.52
CA GLU A 169 26.05 -5.79 -48.80
C GLU A 169 26.57 -6.94 -49.68
N THR A 170 25.72 -7.91 -50.05
CA THR A 170 26.13 -9.08 -50.85
C THR A 170 25.49 -9.16 -52.24
N ILE A 171 25.04 -8.04 -52.82
CA ILE A 171 24.61 -7.96 -54.23
C ILE A 171 25.43 -6.90 -54.97
#